data_AF-A0A519N442-F1
#
_entry.id   AF-A0A519N442-F1
#
_cell.length_a   1.000
_cell.length_b   1.000
_cell.length_c   1.000
_cell.angle_alpha   90.00
_cell.angle_beta   90.00
_cell.angle_gamma   90.00
#
_symmetry.space_group_name_H-M   'P 1'
#
loop_
_entity.id
_entity.type
_entity.pdbx_description
1 polymer ?
#
loop_
_entity_poly.entity_id
_entity_poly.type
_entity_poly.pdbx_seq_one_letter_code
_entity_poly.pdbx_strand_id
1 'polypeptide(L)' 'MSTTFLYFDPGTGALVVQLLVAAGASVALFYNRIATAVKSAFGKKENKDLMGNIDIEENKDAENTK' A
#
# COMPACT_ATOMS: atom_id res chain seq x y z
N MET A 1 -24.75 -27.46 -21.39
CA MET A 1 -23.83 -26.61 -20.62
C MET A 1 -24.10 -25.19 -21.07
N SER A 2 -24.76 -24.37 -20.25
CA SER A 2 -25.10 -22.99 -20.64
C SER A 2 -23.96 -22.05 -20.28
N THR A 3 -23.23 -21.58 -21.30
CA THR A 3 -22.32 -20.44 -21.17
C THR A 3 -23.14 -19.16 -21.27
N THR A 4 -23.52 -18.59 -20.13
CA THR A 4 -24.11 -17.26 -20.11
C THR A 4 -23.01 -16.26 -20.41
N PHE A 5 -22.95 -15.76 -21.64
CA PHE A 5 -22.17 -14.57 -21.97
C PHE A 5 -22.85 -13.37 -21.30
N LEU A 6 -22.10 -12.62 -20.48
CA LEU A 6 -22.56 -11.32 -19.99
C LEU A 6 -22.65 -10.39 -21.20
N TYR A 7 -23.87 -10.16 -21.68
CA TYR A 7 -24.14 -9.15 -22.68
C TYR A 7 -24.08 -7.78 -22.02
N PHE A 8 -23.16 -6.94 -22.48
CA PHE A 8 -23.06 -5.55 -22.04
C PHE A 8 -23.74 -4.69 -23.10
N ASP A 9 -24.88 -4.12 -22.73
CA ASP A 9 -25.48 -3.09 -23.56
C ASP A 9 -24.55 -1.86 -23.62
N PRO A 10 -24.68 -0.99 -24.64
CA PRO A 10 -23.80 0.16 -24.79
C PRO A 10 -23.76 1.10 -23.56
N GLY A 11 -24.84 1.17 -22.78
CA GLY A 11 -24.92 1.97 -21.57
C GLY A 11 -24.16 1.32 -20.41
N THR A 12 -24.46 0.07 -20.09
CA THR A 12 -23.80 -0.68 -19.02
C THR A 12 -22.31 -0.90 -19.32
N GLY A 13 -21.96 -1.14 -20.59
CA GLY A 13 -20.57 -1.24 -21.02
C GLY A 13 -19.78 0.04 -20.74
N ALA A 14 -20.38 1.21 -21.00
CA ALA A 14 -19.75 2.50 -20.71
C ALA A 14 -19.49 2.70 -19.21
N LEU A 15 -20.43 2.28 -18.35
CA LEU A 15 -20.26 2.37 -16.88
C LEU A 15 -19.12 1.47 -16.39
N VAL A 16 -18.99 0.26 -16.92
CA VAL A 16 -17.89 -0.65 -16.58
C VAL A 16 -16.55 -0.05 -17.00
N VAL A 17 -16.45 0.46 -18.23
CA VAL A 17 -15.22 1.10 -18.71
C VAL A 17 -14.89 2.32 -17.85
N GLN A 18 -15.86 3.18 -17.53
CA GLN A 18 -15.66 4.35 -16.68
C GLN A 18 -15.19 3.96 -15.28
N LEU A 19 -15.77 2.92 -14.69
CA LEU A 19 -15.35 2.39 -13.39
C LEU A 19 -13.90 1.91 -13.43
N LEU A 20 -13.52 1.16 -14.48
CA LEU A 20 -12.16 0.66 -14.65
C LEU A 20 -11.16 1.80 -14.84
N VAL A 21 -11.50 2.81 -15.65
CA VAL A 21 -10.68 3.99 -15.88
C VAL A 21 -10.51 4.80 -14.59
N ALA A 22 -11.60 5.03 -13.85
CA ALA A 22 -11.56 5.75 -12.58
C ALA A 22 -10.75 5.00 -11.52
N ALA A 23 -10.93 3.67 -11.41
CA ALA A 23 -10.15 2.84 -10.51
C ALA A 23 -8.66 2.85 -10.88
N GLY A 24 -8.34 2.70 -12.17
CA GLY A 24 -6.97 2.76 -12.68
C GLY A 24 -6.30 4.12 -12.41
N ALA A 25 -6.99 5.23 -12.72
CA ALA A 25 -6.50 6.57 -12.45
C ALA A 25 -6.30 6.83 -10.95
N SER A 26 -7.21 6.33 -10.11
CA SER A 26 -7.10 6.44 -8.65
C SER A 26 -5.87 5.70 -8.12
N VAL A 27 -5.64 4.47 -8.59
CA VAL A 27 -4.45 3.69 -8.21
C VAL A 27 -3.18 4.34 -8.74
N ALA A 28 -3.16 4.82 -9.99
CA ALA A 28 -2.00 5.45 -10.59
C ALA A 28 -1.60 6.76 -9.89
N LEU A 29 -2.56 7.63 -9.55
CA LEU A 29 -2.29 8.92 -8.91
C LEU A 29 -2.00 8.79 -7.41
N PHE A 30 -2.57 7.79 -6.74
CA PHE A 30 -2.54 7.68 -5.28
C PHE A 30 -1.95 6.37 -4.76
N TYR A 31 -1.16 5.65 -5.56
CA TYR A 31 -0.59 4.35 -5.17
C TYR A 31 0.07 4.36 -3.78
N ASN A 32 0.94 5.34 -3.50
CA ASN A 32 1.63 5.44 -2.21
C ASN A 32 0.68 5.68 -1.04
N ARG A 33 -0.37 6.48 -1.25
CA ARG A 33 -1.39 6.78 -0.25
C ARG A 33 -2.29 5.57 -0.02
N ILE A 34 -2.68 4.86 -1.07
CA ILE A 34 -3.45 3.62 -1.01
C ILE A 34 -2.65 2.53 -0.30
N ALA A 35 -1.38 2.32 -0.64
CA ALA A 35 -0.53 1.33 0.02
C ALA A 35 -0.35 1.62 1.51
N THR A 36 -0.17 2.89 1.88
CA THR A 36 -0.06 3.32 3.28
C THR A 36 -1.39 3.20 4.01
N ALA A 37 -2.50 3.60 3.38
CA ALA A 37 -3.84 3.47 3.93
C ALA A 37 -4.26 2.00 4.09
N VAL A 38 -3.93 1.12 3.14
CA VAL A 38 -4.16 -0.32 3.23
C VAL A 38 -3.29 -0.92 4.33
N LYS A 39 -1.99 -0.59 4.41
CA LYS A 39 -1.13 -1.02 5.53
C LYS A 39 -1.65 -0.58 6.89
N SER A 40 -2.20 0.64 6.97
CA SER A 40 -2.78 1.22 8.18
C SER A 40 -4.14 0.59 8.54
N ALA A 41 -5.03 0.41 7.57
CA ALA A 41 -6.38 -0.13 7.74
C ALA A 41 -6.39 -1.64 7.98
N PHE A 42 -5.52 -2.41 7.29
CA PHE A 42 -5.30 -3.82 7.58
C PHE A 42 -4.41 -4.06 8.81
N GLY A 43 -4.05 -3.00 9.52
CA GLY A 43 -3.53 -3.12 10.88
C GLY A 43 -2.24 -3.92 10.96
N LYS A 44 -1.28 -3.67 10.06
CA LYS A 44 0.08 -4.08 10.38
C LYS A 44 0.57 -3.15 11.49
N LYS A 45 0.38 -3.57 12.74
CA LYS A 45 1.27 -3.22 13.84
C LYS A 45 2.64 -3.77 13.47
N GLU A 46 3.34 -3.11 12.56
CA GLU A 46 4.79 -3.21 12.51
C GLU A 46 5.31 -2.46 13.73
N ASN A 47 5.23 -3.12 14.89
CA ASN A 47 6.26 -3.04 15.92
C ASN A 47 7.57 -3.58 15.30
N LYS A 48 8.07 -2.92 14.26
CA LYS A 48 9.30 -3.33 13.60
C LYS A 48 9.99 -2.23 12.79
N ASP A 49 9.58 -0.97 12.95
CA ASP A 49 10.36 0.19 12.46
C ASP A 49 10.19 1.46 13.31
N LEU A 50 9.53 1.41 14.47
CA LEU A 50 9.67 2.45 15.51
C LEU A 50 10.78 2.11 16.54
N MET A 51 11.45 0.98 16.35
CA MET A 51 12.65 0.54 17.10
C MET A 51 13.74 0.03 16.14
N GLY A 52 13.71 0.45 14.87
CA GLY A 52 14.73 0.14 13.88
C GLY A 52 15.68 1.32 13.76
N ASN A 53 16.87 1.17 14.35
CA ASN A 53 17.99 2.11 14.32
C ASN A 53 18.02 3.19 15.43
N ILE A 54 18.03 2.76 16.69
CA ILE A 54 18.91 3.44 17.65
C ILE A 54 20.30 2.85 17.42
N ASP A 55 21.07 3.50 16.56
CA ASP A 55 22.51 3.28 16.48
C ASP A 55 23.11 3.81 17.78
N ILE A 56 23.15 2.97 18.82
CA ILE A 56 24.07 3.18 19.92
C ILE A 56 25.42 2.80 19.35
N GLU A 57 26.09 3.74 18.68
CA GLU A 57 27.54 3.70 18.56
C GLU A 57 28.05 3.61 20.00
N GLU A 58 28.41 2.40 20.40
CA GLU A 58 29.11 2.10 21.64
C GLU A 58 30.43 2.90 21.58
N ASN A 59 30.41 4.13 22.09
CA ASN A 59 31.61 4.92 22.30
C ASN A 59 32.48 4.19 23.33
N LYS A 60 33.35 3.33 22.81
CA LYS A 60 34.38 2.60 23.57
C LYS A 60 35.67 3.38 23.67
N ASP A 61 35.63 4.70 23.90
CA ASP A 61 36.88 5.46 24.07
C ASP A 61 36.76 6.52 25.17
N ALA A 62 36.44 6.08 26.40
CA ALA A 62 36.57 6.95 27.57
C ALA A 62 36.78 6.22 28.91
N GLU A 63 37.57 5.14 29.00
CA GLU A 63 38.12 4.75 30.31
C GLU A 63 39.32 3.79 30.25
N ASN A 64 40.53 4.34 30.11
CA ASN A 64 41.65 3.81 30.89
C ASN A 64 42.67 4.90 31.21
N THR A 65 42.46 5.54 32.35
CA THR A 65 43.55 6.12 33.13
C THR A 65 43.95 5.05 34.15
N LYS A 66 45.17 4.52 34.04
CA LYS A 66 45.92 4.02 35.20
C LYS A 66 47.41 3.97 34.90
#